data_AF-A0A2N2AHI8-F1
#
_entry.id   AF-A0A2N2AHI8-F1
#
_cell.length_a   1.000
_cell.length_b   1.000
_cell.length_c   1.000
_cell.angle_alpha   90.00
_cell.angle_beta   90.00
_cell.angle_gamma   90.00
#
_symmetry.space_group_name_H-M   'P 1'
#
loop_
_entity.id
_entity.type
_entity.pdbx_description
1 polymer ?
#
loop_
_entity_poly.entity_id
_entity_poly.type
_entity_poly.pdbx_seq_one_letter_code
_entity_poly.pdbx_strand_id
1 'polypeptide(L)'
;MLEYIFFDSSLRGKFVEYLRAREVEAELSDNDGFLVSIADDLDDELSDGIDAYYEVLLQENAALLEGTEDGLEKSAAGVRVQLADGTPCMVRLDPDLMARLLGCLGLEELRDMVQAIAEQVEDPDDRPLCHTAKQR
;
A
#
# COMPACT_ATOMS: atom_id res chain seq x y z
N MET A 1 2.42 4.34 -29.63
CA MET A 1 1.21 3.94 -28.88
C MET A 1 1.57 4.15 -27.43
N LEU A 2 0.79 4.92 -26.69
CA LEU A 2 1.08 5.28 -25.30
C LEU A 2 0.39 4.28 -24.37
N GLU A 3 1.10 3.82 -23.34
CA GLU A 3 0.66 2.76 -22.43
C GLU A 3 0.60 3.28 -20.99
N TYR A 4 -0.56 3.15 -20.36
CA TYR A 4 -0.84 3.62 -18.99
C TYR A 4 -1.27 2.45 -18.12
N ILE A 5 -0.66 2.29 -16.94
CA ILE A 5 -0.93 1.16 -16.05
C ILE A 5 -1.62 1.62 -14.76
N PHE A 6 -2.68 0.91 -14.37
CA PHE A 6 -3.44 1.18 -13.16
C PHE A 6 -3.47 -0.05 -12.24
N PHE A 7 -3.47 0.21 -10.94
CA PHE A 7 -3.59 -0.82 -9.90
C PHE A 7 -5.05 -1.12 -9.51
N ASP A 8 -5.97 -0.20 -9.80
CA ASP A 8 -7.39 -0.35 -9.50
C ASP A 8 -8.28 -0.08 -10.73
N SER A 9 -9.35 -0.88 -10.84
CA SER A 9 -10.32 -0.81 -11.94
C SER A 9 -11.11 0.50 -11.96
N SER A 10 -11.29 1.16 -10.82
CA SER A 10 -12.03 2.43 -10.69
C SER A 10 -11.22 3.59 -11.25
N LEU A 11 -9.89 3.60 -11.02
CA LEU A 11 -8.98 4.59 -11.58
C LEU A 11 -8.87 4.44 -13.10
N ARG A 12 -8.73 3.20 -13.59
CA ARG A 12 -8.84 2.91 -15.02
C ARG A 12 -10.15 3.44 -15.60
N GLY A 13 -11.27 3.21 -14.92
CA GLY A 13 -12.58 3.72 -15.34
C GLY A 13 -12.62 5.24 -15.49
N LYS A 14 -12.07 5.99 -14.51
CA LYS A 14 -11.95 7.45 -14.57
C LYS A 14 -11.08 7.92 -15.74
N PHE A 15 -9.99 7.21 -16.03
CA PHE A 15 -9.11 7.51 -17.15
C PHE A 15 -9.79 7.27 -18.50
N VAL A 16 -10.49 6.15 -18.65
CA VAL A 16 -11.24 5.82 -19.88
C VAL A 16 -12.37 6.81 -20.13
N GLU A 17 -13.10 7.24 -19.10
CA GLU A 17 -14.10 8.32 -19.21
C GLU A 17 -13.46 9.64 -19.69
N TYR A 18 -12.29 9.99 -19.15
CA TYR A 18 -11.56 11.19 -19.53
C TYR A 18 -11.09 11.18 -20.99
N LEU A 19 -10.64 10.02 -21.47
CA LEU A 19 -10.26 9.78 -22.86
C LEU A 19 -11.48 9.82 -23.80
N ARG A 20 -12.59 9.19 -23.39
CA ARG A 20 -13.83 9.18 -24.16
C ARG A 20 -14.44 10.57 -24.33
N ALA A 21 -14.34 11.41 -23.29
CA ALA A 21 -14.78 12.82 -23.35
C ALA A 21 -13.99 13.65 -24.38
N ARG A 22 -12.82 13.17 -24.79
CA ARG A 22 -11.91 13.78 -25.78
C ARG A 22 -11.90 13.04 -27.12
N GLU A 23 -12.83 12.11 -27.33
CA GLU A 23 -12.93 11.29 -28.53
C GLU A 23 -11.66 10.45 -28.82
N VAL A 24 -10.91 10.11 -27.77
CA VAL A 24 -9.71 9.26 -27.88
C VAL A 24 -10.10 7.80 -27.75
N GLU A 25 -9.69 6.99 -28.72
CA GLU A 25 -9.85 5.53 -28.67
C GLU A 25 -8.81 4.91 -27.73
N ALA A 26 -9.29 4.08 -26.81
CA ALA A 26 -8.47 3.43 -25.80
C ALA A 26 -8.66 1.91 -25.84
N GLU A 27 -7.57 1.16 -25.90
CA GLU A 27 -7.53 -0.28 -25.80
C GLU A 27 -7.26 -0.69 -24.35
N LEU A 28 -8.04 -1.63 -23.82
CA LEU A 28 -7.94 -2.09 -22.43
C LEU A 28 -7.33 -3.50 -22.40
N SER A 29 -6.36 -3.70 -21.51
CA SER A 29 -5.77 -5.02 -21.26
C SER A 29 -5.74 -5.30 -19.77
N ASP A 30 -6.09 -6.53 -19.38
CA ASP A 30 -6.16 -6.98 -17.98
C ASP A 30 -5.08 -8.06 -17.67
N ASN A 31 -4.13 -8.30 -18.58
CA ASN A 31 -3.21 -9.45 -18.50
C ASN A 31 -2.08 -9.28 -17.47
N ASP A 32 -1.57 -8.06 -17.30
CA ASP A 32 -0.45 -7.70 -16.40
C ASP A 32 -0.81 -6.52 -15.48
N GLY A 33 -2.10 -6.37 -15.15
CA GLY A 33 -2.66 -5.21 -14.45
C GLY A 33 -3.74 -4.52 -15.28
N PHE A 34 -4.31 -3.42 -14.78
CA PHE A 34 -5.32 -2.67 -15.51
C PHE A 34 -4.63 -1.69 -16.47
N LEU A 35 -4.29 -2.17 -17.67
CA LEU A 35 -3.55 -1.41 -18.67
C LEU A 35 -4.51 -0.72 -19.66
N VAL A 36 -4.15 0.50 -20.07
CA VAL A 36 -4.85 1.30 -21.06
C VAL A 36 -3.85 1.78 -22.10
N SER A 37 -4.07 1.42 -23.35
CA SER A 37 -3.23 1.82 -24.48
C SER A 37 -3.99 2.77 -25.38
N ILE A 38 -3.38 3.89 -25.76
CA ILE A 38 -3.97 4.88 -26.67
C ILE A 38 -3.06 5.11 -27.88
N ALA A 39 -3.65 5.64 -28.96
CA ALA A 39 -2.88 6.09 -30.11
C ALA A 39 -1.87 7.18 -29.67
N ASP A 40 -0.69 7.16 -30.27
CA ASP A 40 0.37 8.18 -30.05
C ASP A 40 0.31 9.29 -31.10
N ASP A 41 -0.62 9.17 -32.06
CA ASP A 41 -0.96 10.18 -33.06
C ASP A 41 -2.04 11.13 -32.50
N LEU A 42 -1.80 11.63 -31.29
CA LEU A 42 -2.66 12.63 -30.65
C LEU A 42 -1.97 13.99 -30.75
N ASP A 43 -2.77 15.05 -30.79
CA ASP A 43 -2.24 16.42 -30.75
C ASP A 43 -1.40 16.63 -29.47
N ASP A 44 -0.27 17.33 -29.57
CA ASP A 44 0.64 17.56 -28.44
C ASP A 44 -0.08 18.16 -27.22
N GLU A 45 -1.05 19.07 -27.42
CA GLU A 45 -1.85 19.64 -26.31
C GLU A 45 -2.75 18.58 -25.65
N LEU A 46 -3.26 17.65 -26.45
CA LEU A 46 -4.10 16.55 -25.97
C LEU A 46 -3.27 15.52 -25.20
N SER A 47 -2.10 15.18 -25.73
CA SER A 47 -1.15 14.24 -25.13
C SER A 47 -0.67 14.75 -23.77
N ASP A 48 -0.21 16.00 -23.69
CA ASP A 48 0.24 16.63 -22.44
C ASP A 48 -0.90 16.67 -21.39
N GLY A 49 -2.13 16.96 -21.85
CA GLY A 49 -3.31 16.93 -20.99
C GLY A 49 -3.74 15.53 -20.51
N ILE A 50 -3.39 14.47 -21.24
CA ILE A 50 -3.61 13.08 -20.82
C ILE A 50 -2.54 12.67 -19.81
N ASP A 51 -1.28 13.02 -20.05
CA ASP A 51 -0.17 12.71 -19.16
C ASP A 51 -0.32 13.42 -17.81
N ALA A 52 -0.68 14.71 -17.82
CA ALA A 52 -0.96 15.46 -16.59
C ALA A 52 -2.13 14.86 -15.80
N TYR A 53 -3.19 14.38 -16.48
CA TYR A 53 -4.31 13.74 -15.81
C TYR A 53 -3.95 12.36 -15.26
N TYR A 54 -3.10 11.63 -15.98
CA TYR A 54 -2.52 10.38 -15.51
C TYR A 54 -1.68 10.58 -14.25
N GLU A 55 -0.83 11.62 -14.19
CA GLU A 55 -0.07 11.95 -12.98
C GLU A 55 -0.99 12.28 -11.78
N VAL A 56 -2.07 13.04 -12.00
CA VAL A 56 -3.08 13.30 -10.95
C VAL A 56 -3.71 11.99 -10.46
N LEU A 57 -4.07 11.08 -11.38
CA LEU A 57 -4.62 9.77 -11.03
C LEU A 57 -3.59 8.89 -10.31
N LEU A 58 -2.30 9.01 -10.63
CA LEU A 58 -1.22 8.29 -9.95
C LEU A 58 -1.01 8.83 -8.54
N GLN A 59 -1.12 10.14 -8.36
CA GLN A 59 -1.05 10.79 -7.05
C GLN A 59 -2.30 10.45 -6.21
N GLU A 60 -3.48 10.38 -6.81
CA GLU A 60 -4.69 9.86 -6.18
C GLU A 60 -4.55 8.37 -5.85
N ASN A 61 -3.88 7.57 -6.70
CA ASN A 61 -3.58 6.17 -6.41
C ASN A 61 -2.62 6.04 -5.22
N ALA A 62 -1.60 6.88 -5.14
CA ALA A 62 -0.70 6.96 -4.00
C ALA A 62 -1.43 7.43 -2.73
N ALA A 63 -2.29 8.45 -2.84
CA ALA A 63 -3.11 8.95 -1.74
C ALA A 63 -4.20 7.96 -1.30
N LEU A 64 -4.71 7.11 -2.19
CA LEU A 64 -5.55 5.97 -1.82
C LEU A 64 -4.69 4.89 -1.15
N LEU A 65 -3.48 4.62 -1.63
CA LEU A 65 -2.59 3.66 -0.98
C LEU A 65 -2.14 4.12 0.42
N GLU A 66 -1.92 5.42 0.61
CA GLU A 66 -1.50 6.05 1.87
C GLU A 66 -2.69 6.47 2.75
N GLY A 67 -3.87 6.72 2.18
CA GLY A 67 -5.01 7.36 2.84
C GLY A 67 -6.32 6.57 2.81
N THR A 68 -6.41 5.44 2.11
CA THR A 68 -7.54 4.52 2.32
C THR A 68 -7.20 3.52 3.41
N GLU A 69 -7.91 3.67 4.52
CA GLU A 69 -8.20 2.62 5.49
C GLU A 69 -8.73 1.31 4.81
N ASP A 70 -9.13 1.36 3.52
CA ASP A 70 -9.58 0.25 2.66
C ASP A 70 -8.42 -0.58 2.04
N GLY A 71 -7.20 -0.02 1.93
CA GLY A 71 -6.00 -0.80 1.60
C GLY A 71 -5.67 -1.86 2.66
N LEU A 72 -6.21 -1.67 3.86
CA LEU A 72 -6.14 -2.57 5.00
C LEU A 72 -7.16 -3.73 4.94
N GLU A 73 -8.22 -3.60 4.13
CA GLU A 73 -9.31 -4.58 4.04
C GLU A 73 -8.98 -5.72 3.06
N LYS A 74 -8.17 -5.43 2.03
CA LYS A 74 -7.68 -6.43 1.06
C LYS A 74 -6.24 -6.85 1.25
N SER A 75 -5.42 -6.02 1.90
CA SER A 75 -4.07 -6.39 2.29
C SER A 75 -4.14 -6.95 3.70
N ALA A 76 -3.73 -8.20 3.91
CA ALA A 76 -3.59 -8.73 5.26
C ALA A 76 -2.70 -7.78 6.08
N ALA A 77 -3.34 -6.96 6.92
CA ALA A 77 -2.67 -6.00 7.78
C ALA A 77 -1.72 -6.82 8.66
N GLY A 78 -0.42 -6.61 8.52
CA GLY A 78 0.50 -7.47 9.22
C GLY A 78 1.88 -6.88 9.33
N VAL A 79 2.52 -7.23 10.43
CA VAL A 79 3.84 -6.76 10.79
C VAL A 79 4.82 -7.87 10.44
N ARG A 80 5.84 -7.52 9.65
CA ARG A 80 6.96 -8.41 9.40
C ARG A 80 7.93 -8.34 10.58
N VAL A 81 8.16 -9.48 11.21
CA VAL A 81 9.18 -9.64 12.26
C VAL A 81 10.26 -10.61 11.81
N GLN A 82 11.45 -10.47 12.39
CA GLN A 82 12.54 -11.42 12.22
C GLN A 82 12.58 -12.33 13.44
N LEU A 83 12.52 -13.63 13.21
CA LEU A 83 12.74 -14.63 14.26
C LEU A 83 14.23 -14.67 14.63
N ALA A 84 14.57 -15.24 15.79
CA ALA A 84 15.95 -15.39 16.26
C ALA A 84 16.84 -16.19 15.28
N ASP A 85 16.23 -17.07 14.49
CA ASP A 85 16.87 -17.83 13.42
C ASP A 85 17.12 -17.00 12.14
N GLY A 86 16.70 -15.72 12.11
CA GLY A 86 16.78 -14.83 10.95
C GLY A 86 15.66 -15.04 9.91
N THR A 87 14.75 -15.99 10.17
CA THR A 87 13.61 -16.26 9.29
C THR A 87 12.59 -15.12 9.39
N PRO A 88 12.17 -14.50 8.26
CA PRO A 88 11.13 -13.48 8.28
C PRO A 88 9.76 -14.12 8.51
N CYS A 89 9.04 -13.68 9.55
CA CYS A 89 7.69 -14.11 9.87
C CYS A 89 6.70 -12.96 9.68
N MET A 90 5.56 -13.24 9.03
CA MET A 90 4.50 -12.26 8.81
C MET A 90 3.39 -12.47 9.85
N VAL A 91 3.27 -11.55 10.80
CA VAL A 91 2.21 -11.58 11.82
C VAL A 91 1.00 -10.86 11.27
N ARG A 92 -0.10 -11.59 11.05
CA ARG A 92 -1.37 -10.99 10.63
C ARG A 92 -2.07 -10.39 11.85
N LEU A 93 -2.40 -9.11 11.76
CA LEU A 93 -3.20 -8.38 12.72
C LEU A 93 -4.57 -8.09 12.11
N ASP A 94 -5.57 -7.95 12.96
CA ASP A 94 -6.88 -7.51 12.52
C ASP A 94 -6.77 -6.06 12.00
N PRO A 95 -7.34 -5.74 10.82
CA PRO A 95 -7.22 -4.41 10.24
C PRO A 95 -7.85 -3.32 11.12
N ASP A 96 -8.98 -3.57 11.78
CA ASP A 96 -9.60 -2.59 12.69
C ASP A 96 -8.67 -2.31 13.88
N LEU A 97 -8.03 -3.35 14.40
CA LEU A 97 -7.05 -3.23 15.48
C LEU A 97 -5.81 -2.44 15.03
N MET A 98 -5.30 -2.71 13.83
CA MET A 98 -4.12 -2.04 13.28
C MET A 98 -4.38 -0.56 13.02
N ALA A 99 -5.53 -0.20 12.46
CA ALA A 99 -5.95 1.20 12.28
C ALA A 99 -6.03 1.95 13.63
N ARG A 100 -6.63 1.32 14.64
CA ARG A 100 -6.71 1.88 15.99
C ARG A 100 -5.36 2.07 16.65
N LEU A 101 -4.42 1.14 16.45
CA LEU A 101 -3.06 1.23 16.99
C LEU A 101 -2.25 2.32 16.29
N LEU A 102 -2.33 2.40 14.96
CA LEU A 102 -1.65 3.44 14.17
C LEU A 102 -2.19 4.85 14.43
N GLY A 103 -3.43 4.96 14.94
CA GLY A 103 -3.98 6.22 15.44
C GLY A 103 -3.36 6.69 16.76
N CYS A 104 -2.61 5.85 17.47
CA CYS A 104 -1.98 6.17 18.76
C CYS A 104 -0.46 6.02 18.77
N LEU A 105 0.09 5.17 17.90
CA LEU A 105 1.50 4.77 17.85
C LEU A 105 1.98 4.84 16.40
N GLY A 106 3.24 5.21 16.16
CA GLY A 106 3.80 5.11 14.82
C GLY A 106 3.92 3.66 14.33
N LEU A 107 3.96 3.46 13.01
CA LEU A 107 4.17 2.14 12.41
C LEU A 107 5.48 1.49 12.87
N GLU A 108 6.53 2.31 13.06
CA GLU A 108 7.83 1.85 13.55
C GLU A 108 7.78 1.34 14.99
N GLU A 109 7.04 2.04 15.86
CA GLU A 109 6.83 1.65 17.26
C GLU A 109 6.02 0.36 17.36
N LEU A 110 4.98 0.22 16.53
CA LEU A 110 4.20 -1.01 16.43
C LEU A 110 5.08 -2.19 15.98
N ARG A 111 5.94 -1.98 14.97
CA ARG A 111 6.90 -3.01 14.53
C ARG A 111 7.85 -3.42 15.64
N ASP A 112 8.44 -2.44 16.33
CA ASP A 112 9.39 -2.68 17.42
C ASP A 112 8.74 -3.46 18.57
N MET A 113 7.50 -3.11 18.92
CA MET A 113 6.72 -3.82 19.93
C MET A 113 6.50 -5.29 19.56
N VAL A 114 6.08 -5.58 18.31
CA VAL A 114 5.82 -6.96 17.87
C VAL A 114 7.13 -7.75 17.76
N GLN A 115 8.23 -7.10 17.36
CA GLN A 115 9.57 -7.70 17.32
C GLN A 115 10.04 -8.10 18.73
N ALA A 116 9.91 -7.21 19.72
CA ALA A 116 10.29 -7.50 21.10
C ALA A 116 9.44 -8.63 21.74
N ILE A 117 8.17 -8.75 21.33
CA ILE A 117 7.31 -9.87 21.74
C ILE A 117 7.81 -11.17 21.09
N ALA A 118 8.13 -11.16 19.80
CA ALA A 118 8.63 -12.35 19.09
C ALA A 118 9.92 -12.87 19.73
N GLU A 119 10.87 -11.98 20.03
CA GLU A 119 12.12 -12.34 20.69
C GLU A 119 11.89 -12.96 22.07
N GLN A 120 10.98 -12.41 22.88
CA GLN A 120 10.65 -12.97 24.20
C GLN A 120 9.84 -14.27 24.14
N VAL A 121 9.10 -14.54 23.06
CA VAL A 121 8.44 -15.83 22.87
C VAL A 121 9.45 -16.92 22.49
N GLU A 122 10.49 -16.55 21.73
CA GLU A 122 11.58 -17.45 21.35
C GLU A 122 12.57 -17.71 22.51
N ASP A 123 12.84 -16.70 23.35
CA ASP A 123 13.62 -16.81 24.58
C ASP A 123 12.75 -16.42 25.80
N PRO A 124 11.93 -17.36 26.32
CA PRO A 124 10.99 -17.06 27.39
C PRO A 124 11.70 -16.77 28.72
N ASP A 125 11.66 -15.51 29.14
CA ASP A 125 12.12 -15.09 30.45
C ASP A 125 10.98 -15.14 31.48
N ASP A 126 10.80 -16.29 32.15
CA ASP A 126 9.77 -16.48 33.18
C ASP A 126 10.15 -15.81 34.53
N ARG A 127 11.14 -14.92 34.54
CA ARG A 127 11.54 -14.21 35.77
C ARG A 127 10.46 -13.17 36.11
N PRO A 128 10.13 -13.00 37.39
CA PRO A 128 9.12 -12.02 37.77
C PRO A 128 9.57 -10.60 37.40
N LEU A 129 8.69 -9.87 36.69
CA LEU A 129 8.88 -8.48 36.24
C LEU A 129 9.25 -7.50 37.38
N CYS A 130 9.05 -7.89 38.63
CA CYS A 130 9.41 -7.13 39.82
C CYS A 130 10.92 -7.07 40.12
N HIS A 131 11.79 -7.66 39.30
CA HIS A 131 13.23 -7.40 39.37
C HIS A 131 13.64 -6.25 38.44
N THR A 132 13.13 -5.06 38.74
CA THR A 132 13.76 -3.82 38.26
C THR A 132 15.23 -3.85 38.70
N ALA A 133 16.13 -3.64 37.75
CA ALA A 133 17.56 -3.57 37.98
C ALA A 133 17.85 -2.71 39.22
N LYS A 134 18.55 -3.28 40.21
CA LYS A 134 19.16 -2.48 41.27
C LYS A 134 20.00 -1.40 40.59
N GLN A 135 19.61 -0.15 40.80
CA GLN A 135 20.47 1.01 40.61
C GLN A 135 21.85 0.71 41.19
N ARG A 136 22.90 0.91 40.39
CA ARG A 136 24.26 1.09 40.88
C ARG A 136 25.02 2.05 39.99
#